data_AF-A0A354J125-F1
#
_entry.id   AF-A0A354J125-F1
#
_cell.length_a   1.000
_cell.length_b   1.000
_cell.length_c   1.000
_cell.angle_alpha   90.00
_cell.angle_beta   90.00
_cell.angle_gamma   90.00
#
_symmetry.space_group_name_H-M   'P 1'
#
loop_
_entity.id
_entity.type
_entity.pdbx_description
1 polymer ?
#
loop_
_entity_poly.entity_id
_entity_poly.type
_entity_poly.pdbx_seq_one_letter_code
_entity_poly.pdbx_strand_id
1 'polypeptide(L)'
;MSAVRVGLLRLLVRAGMVLGMLLAMLAPARADTAMALTQTFNGAINFTGTQATIRSNSNSRDACSVYGSTTNRSATLTMPSGATVLSAQLYWAGSGNSADNSVVLEGKTVTATRKYSSTTVGNGLNFFGGAADVTDIVKAKGSGSYTFSGLTVSTGGPWCASQAVLGGFSLLVVYG
;
A
#
# COMPACT_ATOMS: atom_id res chain seq x y z
N MET A 1 60.22 5.05 -24.60
CA MET A 1 58.77 4.70 -24.59
C MET A 1 58.03 5.78 -25.37
N SER A 2 57.33 5.41 -26.46
CA SER A 2 56.76 6.35 -27.44
C SER A 2 55.57 7.15 -26.87
N ALA A 3 55.47 8.44 -27.22
CA ALA A 3 54.39 9.36 -26.83
C ALA A 3 52.97 8.80 -27.09
N VAL A 4 52.84 7.89 -28.05
CA VAL A 4 51.61 7.14 -28.37
C VAL A 4 51.13 6.29 -27.18
N ARG A 5 52.04 5.64 -26.44
CA ARG A 5 51.68 4.82 -25.25
C ARG A 5 51.20 5.67 -24.08
N VAL A 6 51.74 6.87 -23.92
CA VAL A 6 51.35 7.82 -22.85
C VAL A 6 49.98 8.44 -23.16
N GLY A 7 49.70 8.76 -24.43
CA GLY A 7 48.40 9.26 -24.87
C GLY A 7 47.28 8.23 -24.69
N LEU A 8 47.53 6.97 -25.05
CA LEU A 8 46.57 5.88 -24.90
C LEU A 8 46.24 5.59 -23.43
N LEU A 9 47.24 5.58 -22.55
CA LEU A 9 47.04 5.39 -21.11
C LEU A 9 46.18 6.52 -20.49
N ARG A 10 46.42 7.78 -20.88
CA ARG A 10 45.62 8.92 -20.42
C ARG A 10 44.17 8.85 -20.89
N LEU A 11 43.92 8.36 -22.10
CA LEU A 11 42.57 8.16 -22.64
C LEU A 11 41.82 7.06 -21.87
N LEU A 12 42.49 5.93 -21.58
CA LEU A 12 41.92 4.82 -20.83
C LEU A 12 41.56 5.19 -19.38
N VAL A 13 42.40 5.98 -18.70
CA VAL A 13 42.12 6.49 -17.35
C VAL A 13 40.91 7.42 -17.35
N ARG A 14 40.80 8.31 -18.35
CA ARG A 14 39.64 9.22 -18.49
C ARG A 14 38.35 8.46 -18.79
N ALA A 15 38.39 7.50 -19.71
CA ALA A 15 37.25 6.65 -20.02
C ALA A 15 36.81 5.81 -18.80
N GLY A 16 37.76 5.29 -18.03
CA GLY A 16 37.50 4.58 -16.78
C GLY A 16 36.86 5.47 -15.70
N MET A 17 37.30 6.72 -15.55
CA MET A 17 36.67 7.69 -14.65
C MET A 17 35.25 8.05 -15.06
N VAL A 18 35.02 8.28 -16.36
CA VAL A 18 33.68 8.61 -16.89
C VAL A 18 32.73 7.42 -16.71
N LEU A 19 33.16 6.20 -17.01
CA LEU A 19 32.37 4.99 -16.79
C LEU A 19 32.10 4.75 -15.29
N GLY A 20 33.09 4.99 -14.42
CA GLY A 20 32.92 4.92 -12.96
C GLY A 20 31.90 5.93 -12.43
N MET A 21 31.89 7.16 -12.95
CA MET A 21 30.87 8.16 -12.62
C MET A 21 29.48 7.78 -13.16
N LEU A 22 29.39 7.24 -14.38
CA LEU A 22 28.13 6.76 -14.97
C LEU A 22 27.54 5.56 -14.19
N LEU A 23 28.37 4.62 -13.74
CA LEU A 23 27.91 3.53 -12.87
C LEU A 23 27.48 4.03 -11.47
N ALA A 24 28.13 5.08 -10.94
CA ALA A 24 27.73 5.70 -9.68
C ALA A 24 26.42 6.50 -9.79
N MET A 25 25.97 6.85 -11.00
CA MET A 25 24.68 7.50 -11.27
C MET A 25 23.51 6.51 -11.47
N LEU A 26 23.78 5.20 -11.54
CA LEU A 26 22.75 4.16 -11.48
C LEU A 26 22.26 4.01 -10.03
N ALA A 27 21.47 4.97 -9.55
CA ALA A 27 20.83 4.83 -8.25
C ALA A 27 19.95 3.57 -8.26
N PRO A 28 20.06 2.68 -7.25
CA PRO A 28 19.13 1.57 -7.13
C PRO A 28 17.71 2.13 -7.01
N ALA A 29 16.73 1.47 -7.64
CA ALA A 29 15.33 1.79 -7.40
C ALA A 29 15.05 1.62 -5.91
N ARG A 30 14.66 2.71 -5.23
CA ARG A 30 14.32 2.69 -3.81
C ARG A 30 12.82 2.50 -3.68
N ALA A 31 12.42 1.41 -3.05
CA ALA A 31 11.06 1.24 -2.55
C ALA A 31 11.09 1.38 -1.04
N ASP A 32 10.13 2.10 -0.45
CA ASP A 32 10.03 2.22 1.01
C ASP A 32 9.75 0.88 1.69
N THR A 33 9.16 -0.06 0.95
CA THR A 33 9.01 -1.46 1.37
C THR A 33 9.36 -2.37 0.20
N ALA A 34 10.18 -3.40 0.47
CA ALA A 34 10.55 -4.37 -0.55
C ALA A 34 9.31 -5.11 -1.08
N MET A 35 9.23 -5.25 -2.40
CA MET A 35 8.18 -6.07 -3.02
C MET A 35 8.55 -7.55 -2.87
N ALA A 36 7.61 -8.34 -2.38
CA ALA A 36 7.75 -9.80 -2.26
C ALA A 36 6.49 -10.48 -2.77
N LEU A 37 6.66 -11.59 -3.48
CA LEU A 37 5.55 -12.48 -3.85
C LEU A 37 4.99 -13.11 -2.58
N THR A 38 3.71 -12.85 -2.28
CA THR A 38 3.07 -13.40 -1.07
C THR A 38 2.29 -14.68 -1.35
N GLN A 39 1.60 -14.75 -2.48
CA GLN A 39 0.75 -15.88 -2.84
C GLN A 39 0.72 -16.06 -4.36
N THR A 40 0.50 -17.29 -4.79
CA THR A 40 0.31 -17.65 -6.20
C THR A 40 -0.84 -18.63 -6.28
N PHE A 41 -1.74 -18.40 -7.23
CA PHE A 41 -2.89 -19.24 -7.48
C PHE A 41 -2.87 -19.64 -8.95
N ASN A 42 -3.10 -20.92 -9.24
CA ASN A 42 -3.07 -21.49 -10.59
C ASN A 42 -4.36 -22.29 -10.84
N GLY A 43 -4.81 -22.33 -12.09
CA GLY A 43 -5.99 -23.10 -12.51
C GLY A 43 -7.20 -22.22 -12.84
N ALA A 44 -8.40 -22.80 -12.75
CA ALA A 44 -9.67 -22.09 -12.97
C ALA A 44 -10.02 -21.26 -11.73
N ILE A 45 -9.32 -20.14 -11.58
CA ILE A 45 -9.50 -19.18 -10.48
C ILE A 45 -10.01 -17.86 -11.03
N ASN A 46 -10.70 -17.11 -10.19
CA ASN A 46 -11.05 -15.72 -10.47
C ASN A 46 -10.88 -14.90 -9.18
N PHE A 47 -10.96 -13.58 -9.28
CA PHE A 47 -10.85 -12.69 -8.14
C PHE A 47 -11.84 -11.54 -8.26
N THR A 48 -12.23 -11.01 -7.10
CA THR A 48 -13.07 -9.82 -6.97
C THR A 48 -12.60 -9.03 -5.77
N GLY A 49 -13.16 -7.85 -5.57
CA GLY A 49 -12.85 -7.06 -4.39
C GLY A 49 -13.88 -5.98 -4.12
N THR A 50 -13.75 -5.36 -2.96
CA THR A 50 -14.54 -4.23 -2.55
C THR A 50 -13.72 -3.28 -1.70
N GLN A 51 -14.11 -2.01 -1.63
CA GLN A 51 -13.33 -0.98 -0.93
C GLN A 51 -14.20 0.19 -0.50
N ALA A 52 -13.78 0.89 0.54
CA ALA A 52 -14.34 2.19 0.90
C ALA A 52 -13.28 3.13 1.47
N THR A 53 -13.49 4.43 1.24
CA THR A 53 -12.74 5.48 1.93
C THR A 53 -13.39 5.80 3.28
N ILE A 54 -12.57 6.18 4.26
CA ILE A 54 -13.04 6.81 5.50
C ILE A 54 -13.10 8.34 5.38
N ARG A 55 -12.68 8.93 4.26
CA ARG A 55 -12.88 10.36 4.00
C ARG A 55 -14.37 10.66 3.84
N SER A 56 -14.82 11.70 4.51
CA SER A 56 -16.23 12.14 4.47
C SER A 56 -16.47 13.27 3.47
N ASN A 57 -15.40 13.91 2.97
CA ASN A 57 -15.49 15.04 2.05
C ASN A 57 -14.36 15.05 1.00
N SER A 58 -14.62 15.71 -0.13
CA SER A 58 -13.62 16.01 -1.16
C SER A 58 -12.62 17.06 -0.67
N ASN A 59 -11.49 17.19 -1.38
CA ASN A 59 -10.50 18.24 -1.10
C ASN A 59 -11.08 19.66 -1.18
N SER A 60 -12.00 19.89 -2.11
CA SER A 60 -12.62 21.20 -2.33
C SER A 60 -13.62 21.60 -1.23
N ARG A 61 -14.18 20.63 -0.51
CA ARG A 61 -15.12 20.89 0.59
C ARG A 61 -14.41 20.91 1.94
N ASP A 62 -13.68 19.83 2.23
CA ASP A 62 -12.90 19.70 3.45
C ASP A 62 -11.89 18.56 3.26
N ALA A 63 -10.63 18.92 3.01
CA ALA A 63 -9.56 17.97 2.77
C ALA A 63 -9.19 17.14 4.00
N CYS A 64 -9.64 17.56 5.18
CA CYS A 64 -9.21 17.06 6.49
C CYS A 64 -10.29 16.15 7.12
N SER A 65 -11.48 16.14 6.51
CA SER A 65 -12.65 15.41 6.96
C SER A 65 -12.53 13.90 6.79
N VAL A 66 -12.66 13.19 7.91
CA VAL A 66 -12.78 11.73 7.97
C VAL A 66 -13.91 11.34 8.91
N TYR A 67 -14.54 10.20 8.66
CA TYR A 67 -15.36 9.53 9.66
C TYR A 67 -14.45 9.04 10.81
N GLY A 68 -14.90 9.18 12.05
CA GLY A 68 -14.15 8.71 13.21
C GLY A 68 -14.00 7.18 13.22
N SER A 69 -13.02 6.67 13.96
CA SER A 69 -12.67 5.24 13.99
C SER A 69 -13.80 4.32 14.48
N THR A 70 -14.80 4.85 15.20
CA THR A 70 -15.99 4.10 15.64
C THR A 70 -17.12 4.07 14.61
N THR A 71 -17.01 4.81 13.51
CA THR A 71 -18.03 4.88 12.47
C THR A 71 -17.75 3.84 11.39
N ASN A 72 -18.70 2.92 11.19
CA ASN A 72 -18.56 1.90 10.14
C ASN A 72 -18.57 2.53 8.74
N ARG A 73 -17.63 2.07 7.92
CA ARG A 73 -17.66 2.20 6.47
C ARG A 73 -18.08 0.86 5.89
N SER A 74 -18.87 0.90 4.82
CA SER A 74 -19.38 -0.31 4.21
C SER A 74 -19.05 -0.37 2.73
N ALA A 75 -18.78 -1.58 2.24
CA ALA A 75 -18.54 -1.85 0.83
C ALA A 75 -19.11 -3.22 0.46
N THR A 76 -19.79 -3.31 -0.68
CA THR A 76 -20.44 -4.56 -1.12
C THR A 76 -19.46 -5.42 -1.91
N LEU A 77 -19.31 -6.68 -1.52
CA LEU A 77 -18.59 -7.71 -2.25
C LEU A 77 -19.59 -8.62 -2.96
N THR A 78 -19.36 -8.89 -4.23
CA THR A 78 -20.17 -9.81 -5.03
C THR A 78 -19.30 -10.89 -5.64
N MET A 79 -19.65 -12.14 -5.36
CA MET A 79 -19.10 -13.34 -5.95
C MET A 79 -20.22 -14.16 -6.63
N PRO A 80 -19.93 -14.92 -7.70
CA PRO A 80 -20.87 -15.85 -8.29
C PRO A 80 -21.42 -16.86 -7.27
N SER A 81 -22.68 -17.31 -7.48
CA SER A 81 -23.25 -18.39 -6.67
C SER A 81 -22.42 -19.66 -6.80
N GLY A 82 -22.17 -20.35 -5.68
CA GLY A 82 -21.36 -21.57 -5.64
C GLY A 82 -19.84 -21.36 -5.65
N ALA A 83 -19.36 -20.11 -5.72
CA ALA A 83 -17.92 -19.82 -5.64
C ALA A 83 -17.32 -20.26 -4.30
N THR A 84 -16.16 -20.93 -4.36
CA THR A 84 -15.40 -21.33 -3.18
C THR A 84 -14.30 -20.30 -2.92
N VAL A 85 -14.33 -19.65 -1.74
CA VAL A 85 -13.31 -18.69 -1.34
C VAL A 85 -11.99 -19.41 -1.07
N LEU A 86 -10.95 -19.05 -1.83
CA LEU A 86 -9.59 -19.61 -1.71
C LEU A 86 -8.70 -18.74 -0.82
N SER A 87 -8.83 -17.42 -0.94
CA SER A 87 -8.14 -16.45 -0.08
C SER A 87 -8.89 -15.13 -0.04
N ALA A 88 -8.84 -14.44 1.09
CA ALA A 88 -9.28 -13.06 1.20
C ALA A 88 -8.27 -12.22 1.98
N GLN A 89 -7.74 -11.18 1.34
CA GLN A 89 -6.73 -10.29 1.89
C GLN A 89 -7.35 -8.92 2.14
N LEU A 90 -7.37 -8.50 3.41
CA LEU A 90 -7.72 -7.14 3.81
C LEU A 90 -6.47 -6.27 3.71
N TYR A 91 -6.61 -5.11 3.08
CA TYR A 91 -5.62 -4.04 3.05
C TYR A 91 -6.24 -2.76 3.60
N TRP A 92 -5.46 -1.96 4.32
CA TRP A 92 -5.82 -0.62 4.71
C TRP A 92 -4.62 0.31 4.62
N ALA A 93 -4.89 1.60 4.48
CA ALA A 93 -3.86 2.62 4.44
C ALA A 93 -4.35 3.91 5.10
N GLY A 94 -3.41 4.69 5.61
CA GLY A 94 -3.69 5.94 6.29
C GLY A 94 -2.54 6.94 6.23
N SER A 95 -2.87 8.22 6.34
CA SER A 95 -1.90 9.29 6.63
C SER A 95 -1.52 9.27 8.10
N GLY A 96 -0.25 9.50 8.41
CA GLY A 96 0.23 9.62 9.80
C GLY A 96 1.66 9.20 10.01
N ASN A 97 2.27 9.71 11.08
CA ASN A 97 3.61 9.30 11.51
C ASN A 97 3.60 7.97 12.29
N SER A 98 2.48 7.67 12.94
CA SER A 98 2.27 6.44 13.69
C SER A 98 1.33 5.53 12.90
N ALA A 99 1.79 4.33 12.59
CA ALA A 99 1.00 3.35 11.84
C ALA A 99 -0.07 2.71 12.74
N ASP A 100 -1.31 2.71 12.27
CA ASP A 100 -2.37 1.90 12.85
C ASP A 100 -2.29 0.46 12.32
N ASN A 101 -1.94 -0.47 13.20
CA ASN A 101 -1.70 -1.87 12.86
C ASN A 101 -2.90 -2.78 13.19
N SER A 102 -4.02 -2.22 13.65
CA SER A 102 -5.19 -3.01 14.03
C SER A 102 -6.48 -2.29 13.60
N VAL A 103 -7.31 -3.00 12.85
CA VAL A 103 -8.59 -2.49 12.36
C VAL A 103 -9.71 -3.46 12.75
N VAL A 104 -10.95 -3.11 12.43
CA VAL A 104 -12.11 -3.98 12.65
C VAL A 104 -12.77 -4.27 11.32
N LEU A 105 -12.95 -5.55 11.00
CA LEU A 105 -13.72 -6.02 9.85
C LEU A 105 -14.81 -6.97 10.37
N GLU A 106 -16.08 -6.71 10.03
CA GLU A 106 -17.20 -7.55 10.48
C GLU A 106 -17.28 -7.70 12.01
N GLY A 107 -16.98 -6.62 12.74
CA GLY A 107 -16.96 -6.61 14.20
C GLY A 107 -15.82 -7.40 14.83
N LYS A 108 -14.90 -7.97 14.03
CA LYS A 108 -13.72 -8.71 14.49
C LYS A 108 -12.47 -7.84 14.35
N THR A 109 -11.65 -7.81 15.40
CA THR A 109 -10.33 -7.18 15.36
C THR A 109 -9.43 -7.94 14.39
N VAL A 110 -8.79 -7.20 13.49
CA VAL A 110 -7.83 -7.71 12.50
C VAL A 110 -6.51 -6.98 12.68
N THR A 111 -5.45 -7.73 12.99
CA THR A 111 -4.09 -7.19 13.18
C THR A 111 -3.26 -7.41 11.92
N ALA A 112 -2.50 -6.39 11.51
CA ALA A 112 -1.61 -6.47 10.35
C ALA A 112 -0.52 -7.53 10.53
N THR A 113 -0.47 -8.50 9.62
CA THR A 113 0.67 -9.42 9.47
C THR A 113 1.72 -8.86 8.53
N ARG A 114 1.30 -8.01 7.58
CA ARG A 114 2.18 -7.25 6.69
C ARG A 114 1.98 -5.77 6.93
N LYS A 115 3.07 -5.04 7.09
CA LYS A 115 3.08 -3.61 7.45
C LYS A 115 3.88 -2.86 6.41
N TYR A 116 3.37 -1.70 6.04
CA TYR A 116 3.95 -0.81 5.05
C TYR A 116 4.09 0.57 5.68
N SER A 117 5.16 1.27 5.34
CA SER A 117 5.34 2.67 5.67
C SER A 117 5.89 3.39 4.47
N SER A 118 5.49 4.63 4.28
CA SER A 118 6.13 5.55 3.35
C SER A 118 6.53 6.82 4.08
N THR A 119 7.83 7.09 4.11
CA THR A 119 8.42 8.23 4.81
C THR A 119 9.30 9.10 3.91
N THR A 120 9.38 8.74 2.63
CA THR A 120 10.25 9.41 1.65
C THR A 120 9.51 10.40 0.74
N VAL A 121 8.18 10.58 0.93
CA VAL A 121 7.37 11.56 0.18
C VAL A 121 7.86 13.00 0.41
N GLY A 122 8.49 13.28 1.55
CA GLY A 122 9.02 14.61 1.90
C GLY A 122 7.99 15.49 2.63
N ASN A 123 8.43 16.67 3.09
CA ASN A 123 7.60 17.64 3.83
C ASN A 123 6.87 17.08 5.07
N GLY A 124 7.38 15.99 5.67
CA GLY A 124 6.73 15.30 6.78
C GLY A 124 5.47 14.50 6.41
N LEU A 125 5.17 14.33 5.12
CA LEU A 125 4.05 13.52 4.64
C LEU A 125 4.40 12.04 4.77
N ASN A 126 4.04 11.46 5.92
CA ASN A 126 4.19 10.04 6.16
C ASN A 126 2.87 9.29 5.97
N PHE A 127 2.97 8.07 5.48
CA PHE A 127 1.83 7.19 5.28
C PHE A 127 2.16 5.80 5.80
N PHE A 128 1.12 5.04 6.09
CA PHE A 128 1.24 3.65 6.49
C PHE A 128 0.21 2.81 5.78
N GLY A 129 0.46 1.50 5.79
CA GLY A 129 -0.50 0.50 5.38
C GLY A 129 -0.36 -0.76 6.20
N GLY A 130 -1.46 -1.51 6.27
CA GLY A 130 -1.48 -2.83 6.85
C GLY A 130 -2.18 -3.80 5.91
N ALA A 131 -1.80 -5.07 6.00
CA ALA A 131 -2.54 -6.14 5.36
C ALA A 131 -2.59 -7.38 6.25
N ALA A 132 -3.71 -8.10 6.15
CA ALA A 132 -3.95 -9.31 6.90
C ALA A 132 -4.79 -10.29 6.06
N ASP A 133 -4.61 -11.59 6.34
CA ASP A 133 -5.48 -12.63 5.81
C ASP A 133 -6.77 -12.65 6.64
N VAL A 134 -7.90 -12.52 5.96
CA VAL A 134 -9.26 -12.53 6.53
C VAL A 134 -10.13 -13.60 5.84
N THR A 135 -9.50 -14.62 5.26
CA THR A 135 -10.15 -15.69 4.50
C THR A 135 -11.28 -16.34 5.29
N ASP A 136 -11.10 -16.58 6.59
CA ASP A 136 -12.13 -17.19 7.43
C ASP A 136 -13.35 -16.29 7.66
N ILE A 137 -13.15 -14.97 7.70
CA ILE A 137 -14.27 -14.01 7.79
C ILE A 137 -15.10 -14.08 6.50
N VAL A 138 -14.43 -14.09 5.35
CA VAL A 138 -15.10 -14.10 4.04
C VAL A 138 -15.73 -15.46 3.72
N LYS A 139 -15.10 -16.58 4.10
CA LYS A 139 -15.69 -17.93 3.99
C LYS A 139 -16.98 -18.06 4.79
N ALA A 140 -17.02 -17.50 6.00
CA ALA A 140 -18.20 -17.56 6.85
C ALA A 140 -19.35 -16.66 6.34
N LYS A 141 -19.03 -15.52 5.73
CA LYS A 141 -20.03 -14.52 5.31
C LYS A 141 -20.47 -14.65 3.85
N GLY A 142 -19.55 -14.94 2.93
CA GLY A 142 -19.80 -14.95 1.49
C GLY A 142 -20.00 -13.56 0.89
N SER A 143 -20.78 -13.48 -0.19
CA SER A 143 -21.18 -12.21 -0.82
C SER A 143 -22.03 -11.36 0.14
N GLY A 144 -21.88 -10.03 0.08
CA GLY A 144 -22.67 -9.11 0.90
C GLY A 144 -21.98 -7.79 1.20
N SER A 145 -22.63 -6.95 2.01
CA SER A 145 -22.06 -5.69 2.48
C SER A 145 -21.12 -5.92 3.65
N TYR A 146 -19.83 -5.62 3.48
CA TYR A 146 -18.81 -5.73 4.52
C TYR A 146 -18.65 -4.41 5.28
N THR A 147 -18.52 -4.48 6.60
CA THR A 147 -18.34 -3.34 7.50
C THR A 147 -16.91 -3.26 8.01
N PHE A 148 -16.35 -2.04 7.97
CA PHE A 148 -14.99 -1.72 8.37
C PHE A 148 -14.96 -0.52 9.31
N SER A 149 -14.15 -0.61 10.36
CA SER A 149 -13.92 0.47 11.34
C SER A 149 -12.58 0.27 12.05
N GLY A 150 -12.32 1.04 13.11
CA GLY A 150 -11.10 0.96 13.91
C GLY A 150 -9.93 1.81 13.38
N LEU A 151 -9.87 2.07 12.08
CA LEU A 151 -8.76 2.81 11.46
C LEU A 151 -8.67 4.26 11.97
N THR A 152 -7.52 4.61 12.52
CA THR A 152 -7.16 5.96 12.93
C THR A 152 -6.11 6.55 12.00
N VAL A 153 -6.31 7.79 11.53
CA VAL A 153 -5.39 8.50 10.64
C VAL A 153 -5.14 9.91 11.14
N SER A 154 -3.99 10.47 10.78
CA SER A 154 -3.67 11.88 11.03
C SER A 154 -4.36 12.77 10.00
N THR A 155 -5.15 13.71 10.50
CA THR A 155 -5.87 14.72 9.70
C THR A 155 -5.34 16.13 9.89
N GLY A 156 -4.28 16.31 10.70
CA GLY A 156 -3.61 17.59 10.90
C GLY A 156 -2.61 17.94 9.79
N GLY A 157 -1.80 18.98 10.02
CA GLY A 157 -0.63 19.25 9.18
C GLY A 157 0.42 18.14 9.31
N PRO A 158 1.18 17.82 8.23
CA PRO A 158 1.16 18.47 6.92
C PRO A 158 0.10 17.93 5.95
N TRP A 159 -0.60 16.84 6.28
CA TRP A 159 -1.52 16.16 5.36
C TRP A 159 -2.71 17.02 4.96
N CYS A 160 -3.40 17.62 5.92
CA CYS A 160 -4.57 18.45 5.65
C CYS A 160 -4.23 19.69 4.81
N ALA A 161 -3.14 20.38 5.14
CA ALA A 161 -2.65 21.54 4.37
C ALA A 161 -2.28 21.16 2.92
N SER A 162 -1.77 19.95 2.71
CA SER A 162 -1.37 19.44 1.39
C SER A 162 -2.48 18.66 0.68
N GLN A 163 -3.69 18.62 1.27
CA GLN A 163 -4.82 17.82 0.80
C GLN A 163 -4.51 16.33 0.60
N ALA A 164 -3.61 15.81 1.42
CA ALA A 164 -3.04 14.48 1.37
C ALA A 164 -3.52 13.59 2.54
N VAL A 165 -4.64 13.93 3.18
CA VAL A 165 -5.27 13.02 4.15
C VAL A 165 -5.73 11.77 3.41
N LEU A 166 -5.27 10.62 3.90
CA LEU A 166 -5.52 9.30 3.33
C LEU A 166 -6.17 8.43 4.40
N GLY A 167 -7.15 7.64 3.99
CA GLY A 167 -7.77 6.66 4.86
C GLY A 167 -8.78 5.80 4.09
N GLY A 168 -8.65 4.49 4.25
CA GLY A 168 -9.60 3.53 3.69
C GLY A 168 -9.11 2.10 3.76
N PHE A 169 -9.93 1.21 3.25
CA PHE A 169 -9.64 -0.21 3.15
C PHE A 169 -10.04 -0.76 1.78
N SER A 170 -9.45 -1.89 1.44
CA SER A 170 -9.87 -2.75 0.34
C SER A 170 -9.80 -4.21 0.77
N LEU A 171 -10.77 -4.99 0.34
CA LEU A 171 -10.83 -6.43 0.51
C LEU A 171 -10.66 -7.07 -0.87
N LEU A 172 -9.60 -7.85 -1.06
CA LEU A 172 -9.36 -8.66 -2.26
C LEU A 172 -9.72 -10.10 -1.95
N VAL A 173 -10.51 -10.74 -2.81
CA VAL A 173 -10.94 -12.13 -2.65
C VAL A 173 -10.62 -12.92 -3.90
N VAL A 174 -9.90 -14.02 -3.73
CA VAL A 174 -9.63 -15.02 -4.76
C VAL A 174 -10.57 -16.20 -4.52
N TYR A 175 -11.24 -16.66 -5.56
CA TYR A 175 -12.21 -17.74 -5.52
C TYR A 175 -12.08 -18.67 -6.73
N GLY A 176 -12.63 -19.88 -6.62
CA GLY A 176 -12.68 -20.89 -7.68
C GLY A 176 -13.95 -21.72 -7.61
#